data_AF-A0A953IWN0-F1
#
_entry.id   AF-A0A953IWN0-F1
#
_cell.length_a   1.000
_cell.length_b   1.000
_cell.length_c   1.000
_cell.angle_alpha   90.00
_cell.angle_beta   90.00
_cell.angle_gamma   90.00
#
_symmetry.space_group_name_H-M   'P 1'
#
loop_
_entity.id
_entity.type
_entity.pdbx_description
1 polymer ?
#
loop_
_entity_poly.entity_id
_entity_poly.type
_entity_poly.pdbx_seq_one_letter_code
_entity_poly.pdbx_strand_id
1 'polypeptide(L)'
;MTNISLRGLAWGHRRATGPLTGLTKAFHKTRPDIDIEWVVRSLSDFEHQPIHDIAAEYDLLVVDHPFCGDIATAHVFVALEEALPDLLGPQADATY
;
A
#
# COMPACT_ATOMS: atom_id res chain seq x y z
N MET A 1 -22.83 10.67 -7.79
CA MET A 1 -21.80 10.25 -6.82
C MET A 1 -20.70 9.61 -7.63
N THR A 2 -19.51 10.19 -7.62
CA THR A 2 -18.33 9.62 -8.29
C THR A 2 -17.78 8.53 -7.39
N ASN A 3 -17.68 7.31 -7.93
CA ASN A 3 -17.10 6.18 -7.23
C ASN A 3 -15.57 6.25 -7.41
N ILE A 4 -14.82 6.31 -6.32
CA ILE A 4 -13.35 6.30 -6.36
C ILE A 4 -12.91 4.84 -6.41
N SER A 5 -12.07 4.48 -7.38
CA SER A 5 -11.48 3.14 -7.47
C SER A 5 -9.99 3.23 -7.21
N LEU A 6 -9.51 2.48 -6.21
CA LEU A 6 -8.10 2.36 -5.85
C LEU A 6 -7.58 0.99 -6.28
N ARG A 7 -6.41 0.97 -6.93
CA ARG A 7 -5.73 -0.25 -7.32
C ARG A 7 -4.61 -0.56 -6.33
N GLY A 8 -4.73 -1.68 -5.64
CA GLY A 8 -3.73 -2.20 -4.74
C GLY A 8 -2.93 -3.35 -5.35
N LEU A 9 -1.64 -3.45 -5.04
CA LEU A 9 -0.81 -4.61 -5.38
C LEU A 9 -0.42 -5.39 -4.12
N ALA A 10 -0.55 -6.71 -4.21
CA ALA A 10 -0.09 -7.66 -3.21
C ALA A 10 0.63 -8.87 -3.85
N TRP A 11 1.49 -9.51 -3.09
CA TRP A 11 2.09 -10.81 -3.32
C TRP A 11 1.19 -12.00 -2.91
N GLY A 12 1.32 -13.09 -3.66
CA GLY A 12 0.49 -14.30 -3.57
C GLY A 12 0.81 -15.19 -2.38
N HIS A 13 0.50 -14.74 -1.17
CA HIS A 13 0.61 -15.55 0.05
C HIS A 13 -0.58 -15.31 0.98
N ARG A 14 -1.07 -16.32 1.71
CA ARG A 14 -2.23 -16.15 2.61
C ARG A 14 -2.06 -15.06 3.68
N ARG A 15 -0.80 -14.81 4.10
CA ARG A 15 -0.43 -13.74 5.03
C ARG A 15 -0.70 -12.34 4.45
N ALA A 16 -0.63 -12.23 3.14
CA ALA A 16 -0.99 -11.05 2.37
C ALA A 16 -2.49 -10.91 2.24
N THR A 17 -3.10 -11.87 1.56
CA THR A 17 -4.44 -11.72 0.99
C THR A 17 -5.53 -11.86 2.04
N GLY A 18 -5.29 -12.65 3.10
CA GLY A 18 -6.25 -12.85 4.19
C GLY A 18 -6.64 -11.54 4.88
N PRO A 19 -5.68 -10.78 5.45
CA PRO A 19 -5.96 -9.48 6.06
C PRO A 19 -6.58 -8.48 5.08
N LEU A 20 -6.07 -8.38 3.85
CA LEU A 20 -6.56 -7.42 2.84
C LEU A 20 -8.03 -7.66 2.46
N THR A 21 -8.46 -8.91 2.40
CA THR A 21 -9.87 -9.26 2.15
C THR A 21 -10.77 -8.74 3.28
N GLY A 22 -10.37 -8.98 4.53
CA GLY A 22 -11.09 -8.50 5.70
C GLY A 22 -11.13 -6.97 5.79
N LEU A 23 -9.97 -6.33 5.56
CA LEU A 23 -9.80 -4.88 5.52
C LEU A 23 -10.72 -4.25 4.48
N THR A 24 -10.68 -4.73 3.23
CA THR A 24 -11.47 -4.16 2.13
C THR A 24 -12.96 -4.21 2.43
N LYS A 25 -13.45 -5.36 2.93
CA LYS A 25 -14.85 -5.51 3.32
C LYS A 25 -15.24 -4.60 4.48
N ALA A 26 -14.38 -4.42 5.48
CA ALA A 26 -14.64 -3.56 6.62
C ALA A 26 -14.65 -2.08 6.20
N PHE A 27 -13.69 -1.66 5.39
CA PHE A 27 -13.54 -0.29 4.90
C PHE A 27 -14.75 0.13 4.04
N HIS A 28 -15.16 -0.71 3.09
CA HIS A 28 -16.30 -0.42 2.21
C HIS A 28 -17.62 -0.20 2.97
N LYS A 29 -17.82 -0.84 4.14
CA LYS A 29 -19.00 -0.57 4.98
C LYS A 29 -19.07 0.88 5.47
N THR A 30 -17.92 1.52 5.67
CA THR A 30 -17.82 2.89 6.17
C THR A 30 -17.60 3.92 5.06
N ARG A 31 -17.06 3.49 3.92
CA ARG A 31 -16.75 4.31 2.75
C ARG A 31 -17.25 3.61 1.48
N PRO A 32 -18.58 3.51 1.28
CA PRO A 32 -19.16 2.79 0.15
C PRO A 32 -18.94 3.47 -1.21
N ASP A 33 -18.46 4.72 -1.20
CA ASP A 33 -18.05 5.49 -2.36
C ASP A 33 -16.60 5.20 -2.83
N ILE A 34 -15.89 4.31 -2.12
CA ILE A 34 -14.53 3.90 -2.45
C ILE A 34 -14.47 2.38 -2.60
N ASP A 35 -14.01 1.94 -3.77
CA ASP A 35 -13.70 0.55 -4.05
C ASP A 35 -12.18 0.34 -4.07
N ILE A 36 -11.72 -0.78 -3.53
CA ILE A 36 -10.30 -1.16 -3.54
C ILE A 36 -10.17 -2.51 -4.24
N GLU A 37 -9.49 -2.53 -5.37
CA GLU A 37 -9.17 -3.74 -6.13
C GLU A 37 -7.74 -4.18 -5.83
N TRP A 38 -7.57 -5.41 -5.34
CA TRP A 38 -6.25 -5.98 -5.08
C TRP A 38 -5.81 -6.91 -6.21
N VAL A 39 -4.78 -6.49 -6.94
CA VAL A 39 -4.03 -7.34 -7.88
C VAL A 39 -3.06 -8.20 -7.08
N VAL A 40 -3.09 -9.51 -7.31
CA VAL A 40 -2.19 -10.47 -6.65
C VAL A 40 -1.20 -11.03 -7.67
N ARG A 41 0.09 -10.80 -7.44
CA ARG A 41 1.18 -11.35 -8.27
C ARG A 41 1.91 -12.47 -7.54
N SER A 42 2.68 -13.28 -8.28
CA SER A 42 3.55 -14.27 -7.63
C SER A 42 4.65 -13.55 -6.82
N LEU A 43 5.18 -14.22 -5.80
CA LEU A 43 6.29 -13.66 -5.01
C LEU A 43 7.51 -13.37 -5.89
N SER A 44 7.82 -14.28 -6.81
CA SER A 44 8.94 -14.11 -7.74
C SER A 44 8.77 -12.89 -8.63
N ASP A 45 7.57 -12.65 -9.17
CA ASP A 45 7.32 -11.48 -10.02
C ASP A 45 7.40 -10.18 -9.24
N PHE A 46 7.06 -10.23 -7.95
CA PHE A 46 7.14 -9.09 -7.05
C PHE A 46 8.58 -8.71 -6.71
N GLU A 47 9.46 -9.69 -6.49
CA GLU A 47 10.86 -9.47 -6.10
C GLU A 47 11.74 -8.89 -7.22
N HIS A 48 11.38 -9.11 -8.49
CA HIS A 48 12.23 -8.76 -9.64
C HIS A 48 11.80 -7.48 -10.37
N GLN A 49 10.62 -6.92 -10.06
CA GLN A 49 10.17 -5.68 -10.69
C GLN A 49 10.66 -4.46 -9.90
N PRO A 50 11.23 -3.44 -10.55
CA PRO A 50 11.64 -2.22 -9.87
C PRO A 50 10.47 -1.52 -9.17
N ILE A 51 10.69 -1.05 -7.94
CA ILE A 51 9.62 -0.44 -7.13
C ILE A 51 9.05 0.83 -7.75
N HIS A 52 9.84 1.59 -8.53
CA HIS A 52 9.38 2.80 -9.21
C HIS A 52 8.31 2.52 -10.27
N ASP A 53 8.47 1.43 -11.04
CA ASP A 53 7.49 1.01 -12.04
C ASP A 53 6.18 0.58 -11.38
N ILE A 54 6.30 -0.10 -10.24
CA ILE A 54 5.16 -0.56 -9.45
C ILE A 54 4.41 0.66 -8.84
N ALA A 55 5.14 1.61 -8.25
CA ALA A 55 4.58 2.82 -7.64
C ALA A 55 3.86 3.74 -8.64
N ALA A 56 4.23 3.69 -9.91
CA ALA A 56 3.54 4.45 -10.96
C ALA A 56 2.19 3.84 -11.38
N GLU A 57 1.96 2.55 -11.10
CA GLU A 57 0.79 1.80 -11.61
C GLU A 57 -0.32 1.59 -10.54
N TYR A 58 0.04 1.63 -9.26
CA TYR A 58 -0.83 1.27 -8.14
C TYR A 58 -0.87 2.34 -7.07
N ASP A 59 -2.04 2.52 -6.46
CA ASP A 59 -2.27 3.49 -5.39
C ASP A 59 -1.86 2.94 -4.01
N LEU A 60 -2.02 1.62 -3.82
CA LEU A 60 -1.71 0.94 -2.57
C LEU A 60 -0.73 -0.20 -2.84
N LEU A 61 0.35 -0.27 -2.08
CA LEU A 61 1.39 -1.27 -2.28
C LEU A 61 1.70 -1.99 -0.99
N VAL A 62 1.66 -3.32 -1.03
CA VAL A 62 2.28 -4.12 0.02
C VAL A 62 3.69 -4.49 -0.42
N VAL A 63 4.68 -3.99 0.31
CA VAL A 63 6.11 -4.16 0.03
C VAL A 63 6.84 -4.78 1.22
N ASP A 64 7.92 -5.48 0.92
CA ASP A 64 8.85 -5.99 1.93
C ASP A 64 9.96 -4.97 2.23
N HIS A 65 10.59 -5.12 3.39
CA HIS A 65 11.62 -4.20 3.89
C HIS A 65 12.80 -3.90 2.93
N PRO A 66 13.26 -4.80 2.04
CA PRO A 66 14.42 -4.51 1.18
C PRO A 66 14.17 -3.32 0.24
N PHE A 67 12.91 -3.05 -0.12
CA PHE A 67 12.56 -1.92 -0.98
C PHE A 67 12.63 -0.57 -0.27
N CYS A 68 12.68 -0.52 1.07
CA CYS A 68 12.62 0.74 1.81
C CYS A 68 13.73 1.72 1.44
N GLY A 69 14.95 1.22 1.17
CA GLY A 69 16.08 2.07 0.76
C GLY A 69 15.85 2.71 -0.61
N ASP A 70 15.37 1.92 -1.57
CA ASP A 70 15.05 2.41 -2.91
C ASP A 70 13.86 3.38 -2.89
N ILE A 71 12.83 3.08 -2.08
CA ILE A 71 11.65 3.94 -1.90
C ILE A 71 12.08 5.30 -1.34
N ALA A 72 12.88 5.32 -0.27
CA ALA A 72 13.34 6.54 0.37
C ALA A 72 14.26 7.35 -0.56
N THR A 73 15.13 6.68 -1.32
CA THR A 73 16.04 7.36 -2.25
C THR A 73 15.29 7.96 -3.44
N ALA A 74 14.35 7.20 -4.02
CA ALA A 74 13.64 7.58 -5.23
C ALA A 74 12.39 8.44 -4.99
N HIS A 75 11.96 8.60 -3.73
CA HIS A 75 10.78 9.38 -3.34
C HIS A 75 9.51 8.95 -4.11
N VAL A 76 9.35 7.63 -4.29
CA VAL A 76 8.27 7.06 -5.11
C VAL A 76 6.96 6.85 -4.34
N PHE A 77 6.99 6.97 -3.01
CA PHE A 77 5.81 6.84 -2.15
C PHE A 77 5.44 8.20 -1.56
N VAL A 78 4.15 8.39 -1.31
CA VAL A 78 3.65 9.54 -0.55
C VAL A 78 4.13 9.42 0.90
N ALA A 79 4.79 10.46 1.40
CA ALA A 79 5.17 10.58 2.80
C ALA A 79 3.91 10.64 3.68
N LEU A 80 3.74 9.66 4.57
CA LEU A 80 2.53 9.56 5.40
C LEU A 80 2.47 10.66 6.45
N GLU A 81 3.61 11.13 6.94
CA GLU A 81 3.74 12.29 7.81
C GLU A 81 3.16 13.56 7.17
N GLU A 82 3.26 13.70 5.84
CA GLU A 82 2.73 14.85 5.11
C GLU A 82 1.25 14.67 4.80
N ALA A 83 0.86 13.48 4.33
CA ALA A 83 -0.51 13.20 3.91
C ALA A 83 -1.48 12.97 5.08
N LEU A 84 -0.98 12.44 6.19
CA LEU A 84 -1.73 12.07 7.39
C LEU A 84 -0.96 12.49 8.65
N PRO A 85 -0.80 13.80 8.90
CA PRO A 85 0.01 14.30 10.01
C PRO A 85 -0.46 13.81 11.39
N ASP A 86 -1.76 13.53 11.53
CA ASP A 86 -2.35 13.02 12.76
C ASP A 86 -2.25 11.48 12.91
N LEU A 87 -1.80 10.77 11.88
CA LEU A 87 -1.63 9.30 11.94
C LEU A 87 -0.47 8.92 12.85
N LEU A 88 0.58 9.73 12.84
CA LEU A 88 1.77 9.48 13.64
C LEU A 88 1.48 9.92 15.08
N GLY A 89 1.50 8.96 16.01
CA GLY A 89 1.32 9.25 17.42
C GLY A 89 2.50 10.05 18.00
N PRO A 90 2.47 10.41 19.30
CA PRO A 90 3.52 11.19 19.96
C PRO A 90 4.94 10.59 19.92
N GLN A 91 5.08 9.37 19.40
CA GLN A 91 6.31 8.59 19.28
C GLN A 91 6.91 8.64 17.87
N ALA A 92 6.30 9.39 16.93
CA ALA A 92 6.75 9.53 15.55
C ALA A 92 8.26 9.84 15.44
N ASP A 93 8.73 10.76 16.28
CA ASP A 93 10.11 11.24 16.28
C ASP A 93 11.04 10.46 17.24
N ALA A 94 10.52 9.44 17.94
CA ALA A 94 11.23 8.86 19.09
C ALA A 94 12.23 7.75 18.74
N THR A 95 12.36 7.35 17.46
CA THR A 95 13.13 6.14 17.13
C THR A 95 14.02 6.21 15.89
N TYR A 96 14.29 7.39 15.32
CA TYR A 96 15.38 7.61 14.36
C TYR A 96 16.04 8.97 14.57
#